data_AF-A0A9E4F541-F1
#
_entry.id   AF-A0A9E4F541-F1
#
_cell.length_a   1.000
_cell.length_b   1.000
_cell.length_c   1.000
_cell.angle_alpha   90.00
_cell.angle_beta   90.00
_cell.angle_gamma   90.00
#
_symmetry.space_group_name_H-M   'P 1'
#
loop_
_entity.id
_entity.type
_entity.pdbx_description
1 polymer ?
#
loop_
_entity_poly.entity_id
_entity_poly.type
_entity_poly.pdbx_seq_one_letter_code
_entity_poly.pdbx_strand_id
1 'polypeptide(L)'
;MILRRYGNSYRSVVPEFNARALTEVGFRSTGTARIGAADFADGYERRTLHELAPSAEGDVQDEAEAELLELLLAELDRITDGLGPDEVAVIENDRGRDHPKTRQRTTTVVVEGENRLKFEYTLAPSLQVGIYAENG
;
A
#
# COMPACT_ATOMS: atom_id res chain seq x y z
N MET A 1 1.39 14.43 0.01
CA MET A 1 1.07 13.95 1.38
C MET A 1 0.16 12.72 1.28
N ILE A 2 0.26 11.75 2.21
CA ILE A 2 -0.67 10.61 2.29
C ILE A 2 -1.65 10.82 3.44
N LEU A 3 -2.94 10.68 3.16
CA LEU A 3 -4.03 10.67 4.12
C LEU A 3 -4.65 9.28 4.23
N ARG A 4 -5.21 8.99 5.40
CA ARG A 4 -6.01 7.78 5.62
C ARG A 4 -7.18 8.08 6.55
N ARG A 5 -8.33 7.45 6.29
CA ARG A 5 -9.53 7.61 7.13
C ARG A 5 -9.40 6.83 8.45
N TYR A 6 -9.70 7.51 9.55
CA TYR A 6 -9.83 6.98 10.90
C TYR A 6 -11.16 7.46 11.49
N GLY A 7 -12.19 6.64 11.37
CA GLY A 7 -13.56 6.99 11.78
C GLY A 7 -14.07 8.21 11.01
N ASN A 8 -14.32 9.31 11.74
CA ASN A 8 -14.86 10.55 11.18
C ASN A 8 -13.79 11.58 10.77
N SER A 9 -12.55 11.16 10.55
CA SER A 9 -11.48 12.08 10.13
C SER A 9 -10.47 11.40 9.22
N TYR A 10 -9.93 12.14 8.27
CA TYR A 10 -8.70 11.81 7.57
C TYR A 10 -7.49 12.30 8.36
N ARG A 11 -6.42 11.51 8.40
CA ARG A 11 -5.18 11.84 9.11
C ARG A 11 -3.99 11.62 8.19
N SER A 12 -2.97 12.47 8.32
CA SER A 12 -1.71 12.26 7.63
C SER A 12 -0.99 11.02 8.16
N VAL A 13 -0.48 10.20 7.24
CA VAL A 13 0.22 8.95 7.55
C VAL A 13 1.51 8.81 6.75
N VAL A 14 2.40 7.94 7.22
CA VAL A 14 3.54 7.41 6.46
C VAL A 14 3.44 5.89 6.40
N PRO A 15 3.89 5.26 5.30
CA PRO A 15 3.98 3.81 5.23
C PRO A 15 4.94 3.27 6.28
N GLU A 16 4.63 2.10 6.83
CA GLU A 16 5.45 1.36 7.79
C GLU A 16 5.40 -0.12 7.39
N PHE A 17 5.99 -0.43 6.23
CA PHE A 17 5.97 -1.77 5.67
C PHE A 17 7.06 -2.63 6.31
N ASN A 18 6.68 -3.82 6.79
CA ASN A 18 7.59 -4.68 7.53
C ASN A 18 7.14 -6.14 7.46
N ALA A 19 7.89 -6.98 6.74
CA ALA A 19 7.63 -8.41 6.59
C ALA A 19 7.59 -9.19 7.91
N ARG A 20 8.16 -8.64 8.99
CA ARG A 20 8.19 -9.27 10.32
C ARG A 20 7.09 -8.75 11.26
N ALA A 21 6.28 -7.78 10.83
CA ALA A 21 5.18 -7.25 11.63
C ALA A 21 3.90 -8.07 11.44
N LEU A 22 3.00 -8.05 12.42
CA LEU A 22 1.65 -8.65 12.30
C LEU A 22 0.76 -7.96 11.24
N THR A 23 1.20 -6.81 10.73
CA THR A 23 0.58 -6.07 9.64
C THR A 23 1.69 -5.59 8.71
N GLU A 24 1.95 -6.35 7.66
CA GLU A 24 3.06 -6.16 6.73
C GLU A 24 2.89 -4.85 5.93
N VAL A 25 1.66 -4.43 5.68
CA VAL A 25 1.30 -3.15 5.02
C VAL A 25 0.75 -2.17 6.06
N GLY A 26 1.65 -1.61 6.87
CA GLY A 26 1.34 -0.65 7.93
C GLY A 26 1.24 0.80 7.46
N PHE A 27 0.45 1.61 8.18
CA PHE A 27 0.44 3.07 8.06
C PHE A 27 0.39 3.72 9.44
N ARG A 28 1.37 4.57 9.72
CA ARG A 28 1.51 5.27 10.99
C ARG A 28 1.09 6.73 10.83
N SER A 29 0.23 7.21 11.73
CA SER A 29 -0.17 8.63 11.77
C SER A 29 1.04 9.51 12.07
N THR A 30 1.24 10.57 11.29
CA THR A 30 2.29 11.57 11.56
C THR A 30 1.81 12.66 12.50
N GLY A 31 0.49 12.88 12.58
CA GLY A 31 -0.12 13.96 13.39
C GLY A 31 -0.04 15.35 12.76
N THR A 32 0.49 15.46 11.54
CA THR A 32 0.70 16.73 10.82
C THR A 32 -0.59 17.33 10.28
N ALA A 33 -1.51 16.50 9.79
CA ALA A 33 -2.81 16.94 9.26
C ALA A 33 -3.95 16.09 9.80
N ARG A 34 -5.09 16.74 10.02
CA ARG A 34 -6.35 16.10 10.39
C ARG A 34 -7.52 16.88 9.78
N ILE A 35 -8.31 16.20 8.96
CA ILE A 35 -9.45 16.78 8.24
C ILE A 35 -10.71 16.02 8.64
N GLY A 36 -11.82 16.71 8.91
CA GLY A 36 -13.10 16.05 9.17
C GLY A 36 -13.57 15.27 7.94
N ALA A 37 -14.23 14.12 8.12
CA ALA A 37 -14.69 13.34 6.96
C ALA A 37 -15.76 14.07 6.14
N ALA A 38 -16.59 14.91 6.78
CA ALA A 38 -17.54 15.78 6.09
C ALA A 38 -16.81 16.88 5.31
N ASP A 39 -15.91 17.61 5.98
CA ASP A 39 -15.10 18.66 5.34
C ASP A 39 -14.29 18.13 4.15
N PHE A 40 -13.72 16.92 4.28
CA PHE A 40 -13.00 16.28 3.18
C PHE A 40 -13.92 15.94 2.01
N ALA A 41 -15.14 15.45 2.29
CA ALA A 41 -16.10 15.08 1.25
C ALA A 41 -16.62 16.32 0.49
N ASP A 42 -16.77 17.45 1.17
CA ASP A 42 -17.21 18.71 0.55
C ASP A 42 -16.07 19.42 -0.19
N GLY A 43 -14.86 19.39 0.39
CA GLY A 43 -13.70 20.15 -0.06
C GLY A 43 -12.77 19.45 -1.03
N TYR A 44 -12.90 18.13 -1.25
CA TYR A 44 -12.00 17.39 -2.14
C TYR A 44 -12.75 16.56 -3.17
N GLU A 45 -12.21 16.50 -4.38
CA GLU A 45 -12.71 15.64 -5.45
C GLU A 45 -11.65 14.62 -5.87
N ARG A 46 -12.07 13.35 -6.02
CA ARG A 46 -11.18 12.29 -6.51
C ARG A 46 -10.87 12.51 -7.99
N ARG A 47 -9.60 12.66 -8.32
CA ARG A 47 -9.07 12.79 -9.68
C ARG A 47 -8.78 11.42 -10.31
N THR A 48 -8.09 10.56 -9.57
CA THR A 48 -7.61 9.26 -10.06
C THR A 48 -7.64 8.22 -8.94
N LEU A 49 -7.72 6.94 -9.30
CA LEU A 49 -7.53 5.81 -8.40
C LEU A 49 -6.42 4.92 -8.96
N HIS A 50 -5.42 4.61 -8.14
CA HIS A 50 -4.36 3.66 -8.44
C HIS A 50 -4.57 2.37 -7.63
N GLU A 51 -4.42 1.24 -8.30
CA GLU A 51 -4.45 -0.09 -7.68
C GLU A 51 -3.06 -0.69 -7.71
N LEU A 52 -2.42 -0.81 -6.55
CA LEU A 52 -1.05 -1.31 -6.41
C LEU A 52 -1.13 -2.77 -6.00
N ALA A 53 -0.64 -3.66 -6.86
CA ALA A 53 -0.65 -5.11 -6.65
C ALA A 53 0.67 -5.74 -7.12
N PRO A 54 1.82 -5.34 -6.54
CA PRO A 54 3.10 -5.92 -6.94
C PRO A 54 3.17 -7.40 -6.60
N SER A 55 4.09 -8.07 -7.28
CA SER A 55 4.46 -9.46 -7.05
C SER A 55 5.97 -9.60 -7.08
N ALA A 56 6.50 -10.52 -6.29
CA ALA A 56 7.92 -10.87 -6.30
C ALA A 56 8.08 -12.39 -6.17
N GLU A 57 9.18 -12.92 -6.68
CA GLU A 57 9.50 -14.33 -6.58
C GLU A 57 10.98 -14.56 -6.24
N GLY A 58 11.26 -15.63 -5.51
CA GLY A 58 12.62 -15.90 -5.06
C GLY A 58 12.80 -17.32 -4.57
N ASP A 59 14.06 -17.70 -4.40
CA ASP A 59 14.42 -19.01 -3.85
C ASP A 59 14.50 -18.97 -2.31
N VAL A 60 14.48 -17.77 -1.73
CA VAL A 60 14.46 -17.51 -0.29
C VAL A 60 13.17 -16.76 0.06
N GLN A 61 12.40 -17.32 0.99
CA GLN A 61 11.08 -16.82 1.37
C GLN A 61 11.13 -15.35 1.84
N ASP A 62 11.97 -15.05 2.83
CA ASP A 62 12.05 -13.70 3.44
C ASP A 62 12.52 -12.64 2.44
N GLU A 63 13.38 -13.00 1.50
CA GLU A 63 13.90 -12.08 0.47
C GLU A 63 12.80 -11.75 -0.55
N ALA A 64 12.05 -12.74 -1.01
CA ALA A 64 10.93 -12.53 -1.92
C ALA A 64 9.82 -11.67 -1.30
N GLU A 65 9.53 -11.85 -0.01
CA GLU A 65 8.56 -11.00 0.69
C GLU A 65 9.05 -9.57 0.86
N ALA A 66 10.33 -9.39 1.23
CA ALA A 66 10.93 -8.07 1.36
C ALA A 66 10.91 -7.31 0.02
N GLU A 67 11.27 -7.97 -1.08
CA GLU A 67 11.22 -7.39 -2.42
C GLU A 67 9.81 -6.92 -2.79
N LEU A 68 8.77 -7.71 -2.49
CA LEU A 68 7.39 -7.28 -2.73
C LEU A 68 7.05 -5.99 -1.97
N LEU A 69 7.45 -5.87 -0.71
CA LEU A 69 7.18 -4.68 0.11
C LEU A 69 7.99 -3.47 -0.37
N GLU A 70 9.23 -3.66 -0.82
CA GLU A 70 10.05 -2.62 -1.43
C GLU A 70 9.44 -2.11 -2.74
N LEU A 71 8.96 -3.02 -3.60
CA LEU A 71 8.23 -2.66 -4.81
C LEU A 71 6.97 -1.86 -4.47
N LEU A 72 6.18 -2.30 -3.49
CA LEU A 72 4.97 -1.59 -3.05
C LEU A 72 5.29 -0.17 -2.55
N LEU A 73 6.37 -0.02 -1.77
CA LEU A 73 6.81 1.29 -1.29
C LEU A 73 7.24 2.18 -2.44
N ALA A 74 8.05 1.66 -3.38
CA ALA A 74 8.50 2.40 -4.55
C ALA A 74 7.35 2.82 -5.48
N GLU A 75 6.28 2.02 -5.59
CA GLU A 75 5.05 2.40 -6.31
C GLU A 75 4.34 3.56 -5.61
N LEU A 76 4.17 3.48 -4.29
CA LEU A 76 3.52 4.50 -3.49
C LEU A 76 4.30 5.81 -3.50
N ASP A 77 5.63 5.74 -3.37
CA ASP A 77 6.51 6.91 -3.42
C ASP A 77 6.41 7.61 -4.77
N ARG A 78 6.44 6.87 -5.89
CA ARG A 78 6.24 7.41 -7.24
C ARG A 78 4.91 8.16 -7.38
N ILE A 79 3.83 7.61 -6.81
CA ILE A 79 2.52 8.27 -6.82
C ILE A 79 2.57 9.56 -5.99
N THR A 80 3.18 9.53 -4.81
CA THR A 80 3.23 10.70 -3.92
C THR A 80 4.16 11.81 -4.41
N ASP A 81 5.23 11.46 -5.10
CA ASP A 81 6.17 12.40 -5.72
C ASP A 81 5.55 13.09 -6.95
N GLY A 82 4.57 12.44 -7.58
CA GLY A 82 3.83 12.96 -8.72
C GLY A 82 2.65 13.88 -8.38
N LEU A 83 2.37 14.12 -7.09
CA LEU A 83 1.24 14.96 -6.66
C LEU A 83 1.45 16.44 -7.03
N GLY A 84 0.38 17.07 -7.51
CA GLY A 84 0.30 18.53 -7.64
C GLY A 84 0.28 19.27 -6.29
N PRO A 85 0.42 20.61 -6.31
CA PRO A 85 0.50 21.43 -5.08
C PRO A 85 -0.70 21.30 -4.14
N ASP A 86 -1.90 21.14 -4.70
CA ASP A 86 -3.17 21.03 -3.97
C ASP A 86 -3.73 19.60 -3.98
N GLU A 87 -2.87 18.62 -4.30
CA GLU A 87 -3.25 17.21 -4.37
C GLU A 87 -2.75 16.41 -3.16
N VAL A 88 -3.57 15.46 -2.75
CA VAL A 88 -3.28 14.51 -1.68
C VAL A 88 -3.55 13.09 -2.14
N ALA A 89 -2.68 12.17 -1.72
CA ALA A 89 -2.92 10.74 -1.86
C ALA A 89 -3.76 10.26 -0.67
N VAL A 90 -4.74 9.40 -0.91
CA VAL A 90 -5.64 8.84 0.10
C VAL A 90 -5.60 7.32 0.01
N ILE A 91 -5.30 6.66 1.12
CA ILE A 91 -5.44 5.20 1.21
C ILE A 91 -6.92 4.86 1.40
N GLU A 92 -7.55 4.32 0.34
CA GLU A 92 -8.98 4.03 0.31
C GLU A 92 -9.34 2.69 0.98
N ASN A 93 -8.38 1.78 1.16
CA ASN A 93 -8.67 0.49 1.80
C ASN A 93 -9.15 0.63 3.25
N ASP A 94 -10.24 -0.07 3.56
CA ASP A 94 -10.74 -0.24 4.92
C ASP A 94 -9.82 -1.18 5.72
N ARG A 95 -9.61 -0.85 7.00
CA ARG A 95 -8.77 -1.63 7.91
C ARG A 95 -9.30 -3.05 8.17
N GLY A 96 -10.60 -3.30 7.98
CA GLY A 96 -11.24 -4.56 8.33
C GLY A 96 -11.61 -5.44 7.15
N ARG A 97 -12.04 -4.87 6.02
CA ARG A 97 -12.63 -5.64 4.92
C ARG A 97 -11.66 -5.94 3.78
N ASP A 98 -10.94 -4.92 3.32
CA ASP A 98 -10.11 -4.98 2.12
C ASP A 98 -8.69 -4.49 2.40
N HIS A 99 -8.21 -4.67 3.64
CA HIS A 99 -6.84 -4.33 3.97
C HIS A 99 -5.86 -5.20 3.16
N PRO A 100 -4.92 -4.60 2.40
CA PRO A 100 -3.95 -5.34 1.60
C PRO A 100 -3.05 -6.20 2.49
N LYS A 101 -2.75 -7.41 2.01
CA LYS A 101 -1.90 -8.40 2.69
C LYS A 101 -1.05 -9.14 1.70
N THR A 102 0.17 -9.51 2.11
CA THR A 102 1.03 -10.40 1.36
C THR A 102 0.39 -11.79 1.30
N ARG A 103 0.51 -12.45 0.15
CA ARG A 103 0.04 -13.81 -0.10
C ARG A 103 1.18 -14.61 -0.66
N GLN A 104 1.48 -15.72 0.01
CA GLN A 104 2.54 -16.63 -0.40
C GLN A 104 1.97 -17.80 -1.20
N ARG A 105 2.70 -18.19 -2.24
CA ARG A 105 2.58 -19.48 -2.90
C ARG A 105 3.96 -20.13 -2.96
N THR A 106 4.04 -21.40 -2.56
CA THR A 106 5.28 -22.19 -2.63
C THR A 106 5.11 -23.26 -3.69
N THR A 107 6.11 -23.40 -4.56
CA THR A 107 6.17 -24.45 -5.59
C THR A 107 7.50 -25.18 -5.52
N THR A 108 7.49 -26.45 -5.91
CA THR A 108 8.72 -27.24 -6.08
C THR A 108 9.10 -27.27 -7.54
N VAL A 109 10.33 -26.90 -7.86
CA VAL A 109 10.90 -26.91 -9.21
C VAL A 109 12.14 -27.80 -9.24
N VAL A 110 12.40 -28.45 -10.38
CA VAL A 110 13.62 -29.25 -10.56
C VAL A 110 14.70 -28.39 -11.21
N VAL A 111 15.81 -28.17 -10.51
CA VAL A 111 16.97 -27.41 -10.98
C VAL A 111 18.18 -28.33 -10.90
N GLU A 112 18.85 -28.57 -12.03
CA GLU A 112 20.03 -29.46 -12.11
C GLU A 112 19.79 -30.88 -11.57
N GLY A 113 18.55 -31.39 -11.67
CA GLY A 113 18.18 -32.71 -11.17
C GLY A 113 17.82 -32.75 -9.68
N GLU A 114 17.87 -31.62 -8.99
CA GLU A 114 17.50 -31.48 -7.58
C GLU A 114 16.17 -30.73 -7.42
N ASN A 115 15.37 -31.14 -6.44
CA ASN A 115 14.15 -30.41 -6.06
C ASN A 115 14.52 -29.15 -5.27
N ARG A 116 14.12 -27.99 -5.77
CA ARG A 116 14.25 -26.69 -5.09
C ARG A 116 12.87 -26.07 -4.84
N LEU A 117 12.77 -25.30 -3.76
CA LEU A 117 11.56 -24.52 -3.47
C LEU A 117 11.67 -23.17 -4.19
N LYS A 118 10.55 -22.72 -4.75
CA LYS A 118 10.36 -21.39 -5.32
C LYS A 118 9.19 -20.73 -4.61
N PHE A 119 9.41 -19.52 -4.12
CA PHE A 119 8.44 -18.72 -3.39
C PHE A 119 7.95 -17.60 -4.29
N GLU A 120 6.63 -17.43 -4.35
CA GLU A 120 5.95 -16.34 -5.03
C GLU A 120 5.14 -15.58 -3.99
N TYR A 121 5.30 -14.27 -3.97
CA TYR A 121 4.57 -13.35 -3.12
C TYR A 121 3.74 -12.40 -3.99
N THR A 122 2.49 -12.18 -3.60
CA THR A 122 1.58 -11.21 -4.23
C THR A 122 0.88 -10.37 -3.17
N LEU A 123 0.36 -9.20 -3.56
CA LEU A 123 -0.48 -8.39 -2.67
C LEU A 123 -1.96 -8.59 -3.00
N ALA A 124 -2.73 -9.13 -2.05
CA ALA A 124 -4.17 -9.33 -2.25
C ALA A 124 -5.00 -9.14 -0.95
N PRO A 125 -5.99 -8.22 -0.96
CA PRO A 125 -6.36 -7.32 -2.05
C PRO A 125 -5.27 -6.27 -2.35
N SER A 126 -5.40 -5.56 -3.48
CA SER A 126 -4.49 -4.48 -3.87
C SER A 126 -4.59 -3.28 -2.92
N LEU A 127 -3.49 -2.53 -2.79
CA LEU A 127 -3.50 -1.25 -2.10
C LEU A 127 -4.15 -0.20 -3.01
N GLN A 128 -5.24 0.39 -2.55
CA GLN A 128 -6.06 1.38 -3.26
C GLN A 128 -5.63 2.78 -2.84
N VAL A 129 -5.10 3.55 -3.80
CA VAL A 129 -4.56 4.90 -3.58
C VAL A 129 -5.31 5.89 -4.47
N GLY A 130 -6.24 6.64 -3.88
CA GLY A 130 -6.95 7.71 -4.55
C GLY A 130 -6.15 9.01 -4.54
N ILE A 131 -6.13 9.74 -5.65
CA ILE A 131 -5.59 11.09 -5.74
C ILE A 131 -6.76 12.05 -5.68
N TYR A 132 -6.69 12.99 -4.75
CA TYR A 132 -7.73 13.98 -4.49
C TYR A 132 -7.15 15.37 -4.61
N ALA A 133 -7.91 16.30 -5.19
CA ALA A 133 -7.56 17.71 -5.23
C ALA A 133 -8.62 18.53 -4.50
N GLU A 134 -8.21 19.65 -3.89
CA GLU A 134 -9.17 20.60 -3.31
C GLU A 134 -10.11 21.18 -4.38
N ASN A 135 -11.38 21.30 -4.03
CA ASN A 135 -12.37 22.05 -4.80
C ASN A 135 -12.13 23.53 -4.48
N GLY A 136 -11.71 24.29 -5.50
CA GLY A 136 -11.50 25.75 -5.38
C GLY A 136 -12.78 26.53 -5.12
#